data_AF-A0A5C6BB79-F1
#
_entry.id   AF-A0A5C6BB79-F1
#
_cell.length_a   1.000
_cell.length_b   1.000
_cell.length_c   1.000
_cell.angle_alpha   90.00
_cell.angle_beta   90.00
_cell.angle_gamma   90.00
#
_symmetry.space_group_name_H-M   'P 1'
#
loop_
_entity.id
_entity.type
_entity.pdbx_description
1 polymer ?
#
loop_
_entity_poly.entity_id
_entity_poly.type
_entity_poly.pdbx_seq_one_letter_code
_entity_poly.pdbx_strand_id
1 'polypeptide(L)'
;MENVPQDCLDALRSGFQFSFWRLRRSSIGKITLKTAGQLALTTITTFPGCQSILDDPFQLFDGMYHIDVVDLVAESSDYDPEGLFCWIPKLECFAAVDPEHGDVLTFPSVTWSAIVRAPVRYLEAQWSVSDDGVRVLPWLHFPFRINNSDLALSPYPAHCVLHDVPVAEHDRKRHSMFDAYRDRDVDAWLHESRVSFPWSGIPATETILISCKGCFDAEAAWLQRIDDSIPVLDARKNKGGFIQCPNCGNRFSPADLFSFVDGMHTRCGQKINVLEREAEQ
;
A
#
# COMPACT_ATOMS: atom_id res chain seq x y z
N MET A 1 4.02 12.76 -27.06
CA MET A 1 3.25 11.50 -26.89
C MET A 1 4.15 10.31 -27.19
N GLU A 2 5.39 10.27 -26.70
CA GLU A 2 6.39 9.30 -27.18
C GLU A 2 6.22 7.88 -26.61
N ASN A 3 5.24 7.60 -25.75
CA ASN A 3 5.24 6.35 -24.98
C ASN A 3 3.97 5.50 -25.10
N VAL A 4 2.92 5.89 -25.84
CA VAL A 4 1.74 5.02 -26.06
C VAL A 4 2.05 4.01 -27.17
N PRO A 5 1.67 2.71 -27.04
CA PRO A 5 1.91 1.72 -28.08
C PRO A 5 1.41 2.16 -29.46
N GLN A 6 2.24 1.92 -30.49
CA GLN A 6 1.97 2.37 -31.85
C GLN A 6 0.66 1.80 -32.42
N ASP A 7 0.33 0.55 -32.08
CA ASP A 7 -0.91 -0.10 -32.52
C ASP A 7 -2.17 0.53 -31.90
N CYS A 8 -2.07 1.06 -30.67
CA CYS A 8 -3.11 1.88 -30.04
C CYS A 8 -3.26 3.22 -30.76
N LEU A 9 -2.15 3.93 -30.98
CA LEU A 9 -2.17 5.24 -31.64
C LEU A 9 -2.78 5.17 -33.04
N ASP A 10 -2.42 4.14 -33.82
CA ASP A 10 -2.94 3.97 -35.18
C ASP A 10 -4.43 3.67 -35.20
N ALA A 11 -4.93 2.87 -34.25
CA ALA A 11 -6.36 2.65 -34.08
C ALA A 11 -7.11 3.96 -33.71
N LEU A 12 -6.57 4.76 -32.80
CA LEU A 12 -7.20 6.02 -32.41
C LEU A 12 -7.17 7.06 -33.55
N ARG A 13 -6.12 7.08 -34.38
CA ARG A 13 -6.04 7.91 -35.60
C ARG A 13 -7.06 7.50 -36.65
N SER A 14 -7.39 6.21 -36.74
CA SER A 14 -8.44 5.73 -37.65
C SER A 14 -9.85 5.97 -37.11
N GLY A 15 -10.00 6.60 -35.94
CA GLY A 15 -11.29 6.82 -35.30
C GLY A 15 -11.90 5.55 -34.71
N PHE A 16 -11.08 4.55 -34.34
CA PHE A 16 -11.56 3.34 -33.70
C PHE A 16 -12.35 3.66 -32.42
N GLN A 17 -13.47 2.99 -32.23
CA GLN A 17 -14.31 3.05 -31.05
C GLN A 17 -14.74 1.63 -30.68
N PHE A 18 -14.82 1.35 -29.39
CA PHE A 18 -15.18 0.01 -28.94
C PHE A 18 -16.63 -0.33 -29.27
N SER A 19 -16.77 -1.54 -29.84
CA SER A 19 -17.93 -2.38 -30.22
C SER A 19 -18.92 -2.89 -29.14
N PHE A 20 -18.43 -3.03 -27.91
CA PHE A 20 -18.90 -4.10 -27.01
C PHE A 20 -20.22 -3.80 -26.27
N TRP A 21 -20.57 -2.54 -26.01
CA TRP A 21 -21.79 -2.14 -25.29
C TRP A 21 -23.09 -2.59 -25.97
N ARG A 22 -23.03 -3.00 -27.25
CA ARG A 22 -24.14 -3.63 -27.98
C ARG A 22 -24.35 -5.10 -27.60
N LEU A 23 -23.40 -5.70 -26.90
CA LEU A 23 -23.46 -7.04 -26.33
C LEU A 23 -24.04 -6.92 -24.92
N ARG A 24 -25.15 -7.61 -24.64
CA ARG A 24 -26.06 -7.41 -23.49
C ARG A 24 -25.50 -7.66 -22.07
N ARG A 25 -24.20 -7.56 -21.81
CA ARG A 25 -23.60 -7.89 -20.49
C ARG A 25 -22.30 -7.14 -20.22
N SER A 26 -22.35 -5.81 -20.26
CA SER A 26 -21.22 -4.99 -19.81
C SER A 26 -21.66 -4.15 -18.62
N SER A 27 -20.95 -4.28 -17.51
CA SER A 27 -21.14 -3.48 -16.31
C SER A 27 -20.64 -2.05 -16.50
N ILE A 28 -19.59 -1.83 -17.33
CA ILE A 28 -18.99 -0.49 -17.56
C ILE A 28 -19.86 0.46 -18.39
N GLY A 29 -20.91 -0.06 -19.03
CA GLY A 29 -21.78 0.73 -19.88
C GLY A 29 -21.14 1.10 -21.23
N LYS A 30 -21.61 2.21 -21.81
CA LYS A 30 -21.08 2.73 -23.07
C LYS A 30 -19.93 3.69 -22.78
N ILE A 31 -18.77 3.43 -23.38
CA ILE A 31 -17.64 4.37 -23.37
C ILE A 31 -17.33 4.89 -24.77
N THR A 32 -16.67 6.05 -24.84
CA THR A 32 -16.01 6.56 -26.03
C THR A 32 -14.53 6.75 -25.76
N LEU A 33 -13.69 6.54 -26.78
CA LEU A 33 -12.25 6.72 -26.70
C LEU A 33 -11.86 8.12 -27.16
N LYS A 34 -10.85 8.70 -26.50
CA LYS A 34 -10.19 9.92 -26.95
C LYS A 34 -9.56 9.71 -28.33
N THR A 35 -9.63 10.72 -29.19
CA THR A 35 -8.85 10.72 -30.43
C THR A 35 -7.36 10.87 -30.13
N ALA A 36 -6.51 10.48 -31.08
CA ALA A 36 -5.06 10.62 -30.91
C ALA A 36 -4.59 12.06 -30.61
N GLY A 37 -5.31 13.08 -31.08
CA GLY A 37 -5.01 14.49 -30.79
C GLY A 37 -5.46 14.98 -29.42
N GLN A 38 -6.32 14.22 -28.73
CA GLN A 38 -6.78 14.52 -27.37
C GLN A 38 -5.94 13.81 -26.30
N LEU A 39 -5.05 12.91 -26.68
CA LEU A 39 -4.18 12.22 -25.74
C LEU A 39 -3.17 13.21 -25.15
N ALA A 40 -3.18 13.30 -23.83
CA ALA A 40 -2.25 14.08 -23.05
C ALA A 40 -1.80 13.26 -21.84
N LEU A 41 -0.62 13.57 -21.33
CA LEU A 41 -0.22 13.07 -20.02
C LEU A 41 -1.05 13.81 -18.97
N THR A 42 -1.75 13.06 -18.13
CA THR A 42 -2.53 13.58 -17.00
C THR A 42 -2.08 12.87 -15.74
N THR A 43 -2.34 13.47 -14.58
CA THR A 43 -2.06 12.83 -13.30
C THR A 43 -3.39 12.45 -12.66
N ILE A 44 -3.55 11.16 -12.37
CA ILE A 44 -4.69 10.62 -11.62
C ILE A 44 -4.25 10.35 -10.20
N THR A 45 -5.13 10.59 -9.24
CA THR A 45 -4.86 10.34 -7.83
C THR A 45 -5.48 9.05 -7.35
N THR A 46 -4.77 8.33 -6.47
CA THR A 46 -5.31 7.20 -5.72
C THR A 46 -5.01 7.33 -4.22
N PHE A 47 -5.96 6.92 -3.38
CA PHE A 47 -5.85 7.01 -1.92
C PHE A 47 -5.07 5.80 -1.35
N PRO A 48 -4.33 6.00 -0.25
CA PRO A 48 -3.71 4.89 0.46
C PRO A 48 -4.76 4.05 1.19
N GLY A 49 -4.47 2.76 1.39
CA GLY A 49 -5.32 1.87 2.20
C GLY A 49 -6.63 1.45 1.53
N CYS A 50 -6.61 1.25 0.21
CA CYS A 50 -7.76 0.71 -0.52
C CYS A 50 -8.19 -0.66 -0.02
N GLN A 51 -9.47 -1.00 -0.20
CA GLN A 51 -10.08 -2.25 0.30
C GLN A 51 -9.37 -3.52 -0.20
N SER A 52 -8.61 -3.43 -1.29
CA SER A 52 -7.95 -4.56 -1.93
C SER A 52 -6.44 -4.66 -1.64
N ILE A 53 -5.83 -3.66 -1.00
CA ILE A 53 -4.41 -3.63 -0.68
C ILE A 53 -4.23 -3.52 0.83
N LEU A 54 -3.53 -4.50 1.41
CA LEU A 54 -3.25 -4.53 2.85
C LEU A 54 -1.96 -3.78 3.17
N ASP A 55 -1.96 -3.12 4.34
CA ASP A 55 -0.82 -2.46 4.98
C ASP A 55 -0.09 -1.40 4.13
N ASP A 56 -0.82 -0.51 3.44
CA ASP A 56 -0.21 0.65 2.78
C ASP A 56 0.59 1.49 3.81
N PRO A 57 1.91 1.74 3.59
CA PRO A 57 2.76 2.41 4.57
C PRO A 57 2.37 3.87 4.81
N PHE A 58 1.57 4.46 3.93
CA PHE A 58 1.11 5.83 4.00
C PHE A 58 -0.37 5.97 4.37
N GLN A 59 -1.06 4.87 4.75
CA GLN A 59 -2.49 4.90 5.15
C GLN A 59 -2.81 5.83 6.33
N LEU A 60 -1.81 6.16 7.16
CA LEU A 60 -1.98 7.07 8.30
C LEU A 60 -1.77 8.55 7.93
N PHE A 61 -1.30 8.84 6.71
CA PHE A 61 -1.11 10.21 6.24
C PHE A 61 -2.30 10.67 5.41
N ASP A 62 -2.66 11.94 5.59
CA ASP A 62 -3.64 12.61 4.73
C ASP A 62 -2.96 12.99 3.40
N GLY A 63 -3.15 12.18 2.37
CA GLY A 63 -2.49 12.35 1.07
C GLY A 63 -2.92 11.33 0.03
N MET A 64 -2.34 11.42 -1.15
CA MET A 64 -2.67 10.57 -2.31
C MET A 64 -1.42 10.23 -3.13
N TYR A 65 -1.43 9.09 -3.81
CA TYR A 65 -0.45 8.79 -4.84
C TYR A 65 -0.81 9.48 -6.15
N HIS A 66 0.20 9.97 -6.84
CA HIS A 66 0.07 10.66 -8.12
C HIS A 66 0.58 9.77 -9.25
N ILE A 67 -0.33 9.34 -10.12
CA ILE A 67 -0.06 8.40 -11.21
C ILE A 67 -0.13 9.16 -12.52
N ASP A 68 1.01 9.32 -13.18
CA ASP A 68 1.04 9.90 -14.52
C ASP A 68 0.60 8.86 -15.54
N VAL A 69 -0.47 9.19 -16.27
CA VAL A 69 -1.11 8.31 -17.25
C VAL A 69 -1.40 9.05 -18.55
N VAL A 70 -1.58 8.29 -19.62
CA VAL A 70 -2.29 8.74 -20.81
C VAL A 70 -3.67 8.11 -20.76
N ASP A 71 -4.65 8.86 -20.30
CA ASP A 71 -6.04 8.42 -20.20
C ASP A 71 -6.67 8.29 -21.60
N LEU A 72 -7.31 7.15 -21.86
CA LEU A 72 -7.82 6.76 -23.18
C LEU A 72 -9.33 6.95 -23.30
N VAL A 73 -10.06 7.08 -22.19
CA VAL A 73 -11.52 7.21 -22.20
C VAL A 73 -11.92 8.68 -22.25
N ALA A 74 -12.75 9.05 -23.21
CA ALA A 74 -13.28 10.41 -23.33
C ALA A 74 -14.57 10.60 -22.53
N GLU A 75 -15.49 9.64 -22.66
CA GLU A 75 -16.79 9.67 -21.99
C GLU A 75 -17.16 8.25 -21.56
N SER A 76 -17.90 8.15 -20.45
CA SER A 76 -18.53 6.94 -19.95
C SER A 76 -19.96 7.24 -19.54
N SER A 77 -20.89 6.32 -19.76
CA SER A 77 -22.30 6.53 -19.41
C SER A 77 -22.60 6.32 -17.93
N ASP A 78 -21.83 5.45 -17.27
CA ASP A 78 -22.19 4.89 -15.97
C ASP A 78 -21.13 5.18 -14.89
N TYR A 79 -19.93 5.64 -15.28
CA TYR A 79 -18.78 5.87 -14.39
C TYR A 79 -18.04 7.15 -14.77
N ASP A 80 -17.17 7.64 -13.89
CA ASP A 80 -16.19 8.66 -14.24
C ASP A 80 -15.24 8.09 -15.33
N PRO A 81 -15.05 8.78 -16.48
CA PRO A 81 -14.09 8.36 -17.47
C PRO A 81 -12.62 8.43 -17.00
N GLU A 82 -12.30 9.26 -16.00
CA GLU A 82 -10.93 9.44 -15.54
C GLU A 82 -10.36 8.15 -14.95
N GLY A 83 -9.29 7.63 -15.56
CA GLY A 83 -8.58 6.44 -15.06
C GLY A 83 -9.23 5.11 -15.43
N LEU A 84 -10.47 5.15 -15.91
CA LEU A 84 -11.27 3.99 -16.31
C LEU A 84 -10.51 3.05 -17.24
N PHE A 85 -9.77 3.61 -18.20
CA PHE A 85 -8.77 2.85 -18.97
C PHE A 85 -7.68 3.77 -19.47
N CYS A 86 -6.44 3.46 -19.14
CA CYS A 86 -5.31 4.32 -19.42
C CYS A 86 -4.05 3.53 -19.80
N TRP A 87 -3.05 4.25 -20.31
CA TRP A 87 -1.69 3.76 -20.43
C TRP A 87 -0.81 4.41 -19.37
N ILE A 88 -0.01 3.63 -18.62
CA ILE A 88 0.92 4.14 -17.62
C ILE A 88 2.34 4.13 -18.21
N PRO A 89 2.91 5.28 -18.64
CA PRO A 89 4.21 5.30 -19.31
C PRO A 89 5.34 4.74 -18.45
N LYS A 90 5.30 4.98 -17.13
CA LYS A 90 6.34 4.50 -16.20
C LYS A 90 6.41 2.96 -16.12
N LEU A 91 5.28 2.29 -16.30
CA LEU A 91 5.17 0.83 -16.22
C LEU A 91 5.09 0.17 -17.60
N GLU A 92 5.03 0.98 -18.66
CA GLU A 92 4.91 0.53 -20.05
C GLU A 92 3.77 -0.49 -20.25
N CYS A 93 2.62 -0.22 -19.63
CA CYS A 93 1.46 -1.10 -19.71
C CYS A 93 0.12 -0.35 -19.72
N PHE A 94 -0.91 -1.01 -20.23
CA PHE A 94 -2.30 -0.56 -20.04
C PHE A 94 -2.74 -0.82 -18.60
N ALA A 95 -3.68 -0.04 -18.12
CA ALA A 95 -4.21 -0.15 -16.77
C ALA A 95 -5.66 0.34 -16.67
N ALA A 96 -6.33 -0.11 -15.62
CA ALA A 96 -7.52 0.51 -15.05
C ALA A 96 -7.13 1.06 -13.68
N VAL A 97 -7.42 2.34 -13.44
CA VAL A 97 -7.26 3.02 -12.16
C VAL A 97 -8.66 3.25 -11.62
N ASP A 98 -8.92 2.80 -10.40
CA ASP A 98 -10.14 3.06 -9.65
C ASP A 98 -9.84 4.14 -8.60
N PRO A 99 -10.09 5.43 -8.88
CA PRO A 99 -9.76 6.50 -7.95
C PRO A 99 -10.63 6.46 -6.70
N GLU A 100 -11.84 5.89 -6.79
CA GLU A 100 -12.79 5.82 -5.68
C GLU A 100 -12.38 4.79 -4.64
N HIS A 101 -11.94 3.62 -5.10
CA HIS A 101 -11.49 2.56 -4.22
C HIS A 101 -10.01 2.60 -3.95
N GLY A 102 -9.22 3.24 -4.81
CA GLY A 102 -7.77 3.38 -4.71
C GLY A 102 -6.96 2.28 -5.41
N ASP A 103 -7.60 1.49 -6.29
CA ASP A 103 -6.96 0.36 -6.96
C ASP A 103 -6.25 0.78 -8.25
N VAL A 104 -5.09 0.18 -8.50
CA VAL A 104 -4.37 0.29 -9.77
C VAL A 104 -4.16 -1.11 -10.32
N LEU A 105 -4.90 -1.47 -11.35
CA LEU A 105 -4.81 -2.78 -11.99
C LEU A 105 -4.12 -2.64 -13.35
N THR A 106 -2.96 -3.25 -13.49
CA THR A 106 -2.16 -3.20 -14.72
C THR A 106 -2.27 -4.47 -15.54
N PHE A 107 -2.03 -4.35 -16.84
CA PHE A 107 -2.06 -5.47 -17.79
C PHE A 107 -0.68 -5.65 -18.45
N PRO A 108 0.31 -6.18 -17.71
CA PRO A 108 1.66 -6.34 -18.24
C PRO A 108 1.66 -7.28 -19.44
N SER A 109 2.45 -6.95 -20.46
CA SER A 109 2.54 -7.70 -21.73
C SER A 109 1.26 -7.75 -22.58
N VAL A 110 0.19 -7.05 -22.20
CA VAL A 110 -1.05 -6.98 -22.98
C VAL A 110 -0.93 -5.91 -24.05
N THR A 111 -1.16 -6.30 -25.31
CA THR A 111 -1.17 -5.37 -26.45
C THR A 111 -2.54 -4.76 -26.67
N TRP A 112 -2.59 -3.62 -27.37
CA TRP A 112 -3.87 -3.00 -27.76
C TRP A 112 -4.72 -3.96 -28.59
N SER A 113 -4.08 -4.70 -29.50
CA SER A 113 -4.75 -5.74 -30.31
C SER A 113 -5.40 -6.85 -29.47
N ALA A 114 -4.82 -7.19 -28.31
CA ALA A 114 -5.44 -8.13 -27.37
C ALA A 114 -6.66 -7.50 -26.68
N ILE A 115 -6.56 -6.23 -26.28
CA ILE A 115 -7.66 -5.47 -25.68
C ILE A 115 -8.84 -5.36 -26.63
N VAL A 116 -8.60 -5.01 -27.90
CA VAL A 116 -9.66 -4.90 -28.93
C VAL A 116 -10.40 -6.21 -29.15
N ARG A 117 -9.72 -7.36 -29.02
CA ARG A 117 -10.35 -8.68 -29.19
C ARG A 117 -11.24 -9.10 -28.01
N ALA A 118 -10.98 -8.57 -26.81
CA ALA A 118 -11.73 -8.90 -25.61
C ALA A 118 -11.85 -7.67 -24.68
N PRO A 119 -12.52 -6.59 -25.12
CA PRO A 119 -12.45 -5.30 -24.42
C PRO A 119 -13.08 -5.35 -23.02
N VAL A 120 -14.22 -6.03 -22.89
CA VAL A 120 -14.91 -6.20 -21.59
C VAL A 120 -14.00 -6.86 -20.55
N ARG A 121 -13.16 -7.82 -20.97
CA ARG A 121 -12.22 -8.52 -20.08
C ARG A 121 -11.28 -7.56 -19.36
N TYR A 122 -10.77 -6.55 -20.06
CA TYR A 122 -9.79 -5.61 -19.50
C TYR A 122 -10.45 -4.37 -18.90
N LEU A 123 -11.50 -3.86 -19.54
CA LEU A 123 -12.22 -2.67 -19.07
C LEU A 123 -12.96 -2.94 -17.76
N GLU A 124 -13.45 -4.17 -17.54
CA GLU A 124 -14.15 -4.54 -16.31
C GLU A 124 -13.29 -5.31 -15.30
N ALA A 125 -11.99 -5.41 -15.57
CA ALA A 125 -11.08 -6.18 -14.73
C ALA A 125 -11.02 -5.64 -13.29
N GLN A 126 -11.18 -4.33 -13.08
CA GLN A 126 -11.18 -3.73 -11.74
C GLN A 126 -12.36 -4.15 -10.86
N TRP A 127 -13.52 -4.50 -11.45
CA TRP A 127 -14.69 -4.96 -10.69
C TRP A 127 -14.82 -6.48 -10.60
N SER A 128 -13.92 -7.22 -11.25
CA SER A 128 -13.95 -8.67 -11.26
C SER A 128 -12.71 -9.23 -10.58
N VAL A 129 -12.89 -10.35 -9.86
CA VAL A 129 -11.77 -11.16 -9.39
C VAL A 129 -11.24 -11.95 -10.60
N SER A 130 -10.64 -11.24 -11.56
CA SER A 130 -10.02 -11.84 -12.73
C SER A 130 -8.51 -11.89 -12.54
N ASP A 131 -7.89 -12.98 -12.96
CA ASP A 131 -6.42 -13.16 -12.97
C ASP A 131 -5.75 -12.37 -14.11
N ASP A 132 -6.50 -11.49 -14.79
CA ASP A 132 -6.08 -10.85 -16.03
C ASP A 132 -5.21 -9.62 -15.81
N GLY A 133 -5.27 -9.05 -14.60
CA GLY A 133 -4.49 -7.90 -14.21
C GLY A 133 -3.59 -8.17 -13.01
N VAL A 134 -2.50 -7.42 -12.93
CA VAL A 134 -1.60 -7.38 -11.79
C VAL A 134 -1.88 -6.11 -11.02
N ARG A 135 -2.30 -6.27 -9.76
CA ARG A 135 -2.51 -5.16 -8.83
C ARG A 135 -1.17 -4.53 -8.49
N VAL A 136 -1.07 -3.23 -8.67
CA VAL A 136 0.15 -2.47 -8.40
C VAL A 136 0.08 -1.89 -6.99
N LEU A 137 1.18 -2.01 -6.26
CA LEU A 137 1.37 -1.35 -4.97
C LEU A 137 1.84 0.08 -5.23
N PRO A 138 1.00 1.12 -5.04
CA PRO A 138 1.31 2.46 -5.53
C PRO A 138 2.62 3.02 -4.95
N TRP A 139 2.94 2.72 -3.69
CA TRP A 139 4.17 3.18 -3.03
C TRP A 139 5.47 2.69 -3.68
N LEU A 140 5.44 1.58 -4.43
CA LEU A 140 6.62 1.09 -5.12
C LEU A 140 6.88 1.84 -6.44
N HIS A 141 5.87 2.50 -6.99
CA HIS A 141 5.93 3.03 -8.35
C HIS A 141 5.61 4.51 -8.46
N PHE A 142 4.85 5.10 -7.54
CA PHE A 142 4.31 6.44 -7.69
C PHE A 142 4.61 7.30 -6.46
N PRO A 143 4.89 8.60 -6.64
CA PRO A 143 5.09 9.51 -5.53
C PRO A 143 3.79 9.68 -4.74
N PHE A 144 3.91 9.71 -3.41
CA PHE A 144 2.83 10.05 -2.50
C PHE A 144 2.93 11.53 -2.11
N ARG A 145 1.86 12.29 -2.24
CA ARG A 145 1.80 13.71 -1.85
C ARG A 145 0.91 13.89 -0.65
N ILE A 146 1.42 14.61 0.34
CA ILE A 146 0.65 14.95 1.55
C ILE A 146 -0.22 16.16 1.23
N ASN A 147 -1.51 16.08 1.58
CA ASN A 147 -2.44 17.18 1.40
C ASN A 147 -2.00 18.40 2.21
N ASN A 148 -2.19 19.60 1.64
CA ASN A 148 -1.77 20.87 2.25
C ASN A 148 -0.25 20.97 2.54
N SER A 149 0.57 20.19 1.83
CA SER A 149 2.03 20.22 1.93
C SER A 149 2.67 20.18 0.54
N ASP A 150 3.83 20.83 0.40
CA ASP A 150 4.70 20.65 -0.77
C ASP A 150 5.53 19.37 -0.71
N LEU A 151 5.40 18.58 0.38
CA LEU A 151 6.14 17.34 0.57
C LEU A 151 5.59 16.22 -0.33
N ALA A 152 6.47 15.67 -1.15
CA ALA A 152 6.25 14.44 -1.90
C ALA A 152 7.22 13.36 -1.42
N LEU A 153 6.68 12.22 -1.00
CA LEU A 153 7.46 11.02 -0.70
C LEU A 153 7.70 10.28 -2.01
N SER A 154 8.98 10.07 -2.34
CA SER A 154 9.35 9.33 -3.54
C SER A 154 8.96 7.85 -3.40
N PRO A 155 8.65 7.16 -4.51
CA PRO A 155 8.46 5.73 -4.48
C PRO A 155 9.71 5.01 -3.98
N TYR A 156 9.52 3.80 -3.48
CA TYR A 156 10.63 2.98 -3.02
C TYR A 156 11.59 2.64 -4.17
N PRO A 157 12.91 2.84 -3.98
CA PRO A 157 13.88 2.60 -5.03
C PRO A 157 14.12 1.10 -5.22
N ALA A 158 14.48 0.71 -6.44
CA ALA A 158 14.92 -0.65 -6.71
C ALA A 158 16.22 -1.00 -5.96
N HIS A 159 17.03 0.00 -5.59
CA HIS A 159 18.31 -0.17 -4.89
C HIS A 159 18.40 0.75 -3.67
N CYS A 160 18.98 0.23 -2.60
CA CYS A 160 19.23 0.97 -1.38
C CYS A 160 20.43 1.90 -1.55
N VAL A 161 20.20 3.21 -1.44
CA VAL A 161 21.27 4.22 -1.53
C VAL A 161 22.30 4.15 -0.40
N LEU A 162 21.96 3.55 0.75
CA LEU A 162 22.88 3.44 1.89
C LEU A 162 23.80 2.23 1.81
N HIS A 163 23.29 1.11 1.32
CA HIS A 163 23.98 -0.18 1.34
C HIS A 163 24.42 -0.65 -0.06
N ASP A 164 24.01 0.06 -1.11
CA ASP A 164 24.28 -0.26 -2.52
C ASP A 164 23.91 -1.71 -2.89
N VAL A 165 22.74 -2.15 -2.42
CA VAL A 165 22.18 -3.47 -2.72
C VAL A 165 20.74 -3.35 -3.21
N PRO A 166 20.26 -4.34 -3.99
CA PRO A 166 18.86 -4.39 -4.37
C PRO A 166 17.93 -4.43 -3.15
N VAL A 167 16.81 -3.73 -3.26
CA VAL A 167 15.68 -3.92 -2.37
C VAL A 167 14.94 -5.16 -2.87
N ALA A 168 14.72 -6.13 -1.99
CA ALA A 168 14.17 -7.44 -2.34
C ALA A 168 13.00 -7.80 -1.44
N GLU A 169 12.22 -8.81 -1.84
CA GLU A 169 11.17 -9.41 -1.03
C GLU A 169 11.75 -10.32 0.06
N HIS A 170 11.14 -10.28 1.25
CA HIS A 170 11.48 -11.09 2.41
C HIS A 170 10.20 -11.57 3.07
N ASP A 171 10.19 -12.81 3.55
CA ASP A 171 9.08 -13.29 4.37
C ASP A 171 8.97 -12.46 5.66
N ARG A 172 7.75 -12.02 5.97
CA ARG A 172 7.39 -11.25 7.15
C ARG A 172 7.56 -12.15 8.38
N LYS A 173 8.73 -12.06 9.01
CA LYS A 173 8.90 -12.37 10.43
C LYS A 173 9.23 -11.09 11.18
N ARG A 174 8.29 -10.13 11.16
CA ARG A 174 8.43 -8.96 12.05
C ARG A 174 8.35 -9.43 13.49
N HIS A 175 9.10 -8.74 14.35
CA HIS A 175 8.90 -8.86 15.78
C HIS A 175 7.41 -8.58 16.08
N SER A 176 6.77 -9.44 16.87
CA SER A 176 5.32 -9.35 17.18
C SER A 176 4.91 -8.00 17.76
N MET A 177 5.88 -7.27 18.31
CA MET A 177 5.72 -5.97 18.96
C MET A 177 6.13 -4.77 18.09
N PHE A 178 6.45 -4.98 16.81
CA PHE A 178 6.86 -3.89 15.91
C PHE A 178 5.88 -2.72 15.93
N ASP A 179 4.58 -3.01 15.75
CA ASP A 179 3.55 -1.98 15.70
C ASP A 179 3.42 -1.27 17.05
N ALA A 180 3.57 -1.98 18.17
CA ALA A 180 3.55 -1.39 19.51
C ALA A 180 4.66 -0.36 19.73
N TYR A 181 5.86 -0.60 19.18
CA TYR A 181 6.97 0.35 19.30
C TYR A 181 6.81 1.52 18.32
N ARG A 182 6.39 1.24 17.08
CA ARG A 182 6.09 2.26 16.07
C ARG A 182 5.06 3.26 16.61
N ASP A 183 3.97 2.75 17.19
CA ASP A 183 2.85 3.58 17.62
C ASP A 183 3.14 4.32 18.93
N ARG A 184 4.09 3.85 19.75
CA ARG A 184 4.48 4.50 21.01
C ARG A 184 5.24 5.80 20.80
N ASP A 185 6.17 5.81 19.83
CA ASP A 185 7.04 6.95 19.54
C ASP A 185 7.24 7.07 18.03
N VAL A 186 6.15 7.44 17.36
CA VAL A 186 6.09 7.54 15.90
C VAL A 186 7.12 8.54 15.36
N ASP A 187 7.38 9.62 16.10
CA ASP A 187 8.35 10.64 15.70
C ASP A 187 9.78 10.10 15.74
N ALA A 188 10.17 9.40 16.81
CA ALA A 188 11.48 8.76 16.87
C ALA A 188 11.65 7.69 15.80
N TRP A 189 10.63 6.86 15.56
CA TRP A 189 10.67 5.87 14.49
C TRP A 189 10.74 6.51 13.10
N LEU A 190 9.96 7.57 12.82
CA LEU A 190 10.01 8.28 11.55
C LEU A 190 11.37 8.94 11.33
N HIS A 191 11.99 9.45 12.39
CA HIS A 191 13.34 9.99 12.33
C HIS A 191 14.38 8.91 12.01
N GLU A 192 14.39 7.82 12.77
CA GLU A 192 15.34 6.72 12.63
C GLU A 192 15.17 5.93 11.34
N SER A 193 13.93 5.66 10.94
CA SER A 193 13.65 5.00 9.65
C SER A 193 14.25 5.80 8.51
N ARG A 194 14.09 7.12 8.45
CA ARG A 194 14.65 7.94 7.36
C ARG A 194 16.18 7.98 7.32
N VAL A 195 16.84 7.84 8.46
CA VAL A 195 18.29 8.06 8.58
C VAL A 195 19.06 6.73 8.61
N SER A 196 18.62 5.81 9.45
CA SER A 196 19.34 4.59 9.80
C SER A 196 18.91 3.39 8.95
N PHE A 197 17.62 3.31 8.58
CA PHE A 197 17.07 2.17 7.84
C PHE A 197 15.91 2.53 6.89
N PRO A 198 16.12 3.43 5.92
CA PRO A 198 15.07 4.01 5.07
C PRO A 198 14.31 3.00 4.21
N TRP A 199 14.87 1.80 4.06
CA TRP A 199 14.32 0.74 3.24
C TRP A 199 14.10 -0.54 4.04
N SER A 200 13.81 -0.43 5.34
CA SER A 200 13.41 -1.57 6.15
C SER A 200 11.90 -1.78 6.11
N GLY A 201 11.49 -3.01 5.79
CA GLY A 201 10.14 -3.48 6.08
C GLY A 201 9.02 -2.67 5.43
N ILE A 202 8.93 -2.67 4.11
CA ILE A 202 7.80 -2.09 3.39
C ILE A 202 6.82 -3.22 3.10
N PRO A 203 5.57 -3.19 3.59
CA PRO A 203 4.61 -4.24 3.28
C PRO A 203 4.46 -4.38 1.76
N ALA A 204 4.47 -5.62 1.28
CA ALA A 204 4.13 -5.98 -0.09
C ALA A 204 2.87 -6.85 -0.12
N THR A 205 2.75 -7.74 0.87
CA THR A 205 1.55 -8.52 1.18
C THR A 205 1.43 -8.70 2.70
N GLU A 206 0.41 -9.43 3.17
CA GLU A 206 0.31 -9.85 4.58
C GLU A 206 1.58 -10.54 5.09
N THR A 207 2.25 -11.30 4.22
CA THR A 207 3.38 -12.17 4.55
C THR A 207 4.69 -11.76 3.90
N ILE A 208 4.71 -10.73 3.04
CA ILE A 208 5.91 -10.31 2.30
C ILE A 208 6.23 -8.86 2.61
N LEU A 209 7.49 -8.60 2.91
CA LEU A 209 8.07 -7.28 3.04
C LEU A 209 9.09 -7.03 1.94
N ILE A 210 9.08 -5.84 1.36
CA ILE A 210 10.16 -5.34 0.51
C ILE A 210 11.15 -4.60 1.40
N SER A 211 12.41 -5.01 1.37
CA SER A 211 13.45 -4.34 2.14
C SER A 211 14.85 -4.53 1.57
N CYS A 212 15.72 -3.59 1.90
CA CYS A 212 17.15 -3.80 1.82
C CYS A 212 17.61 -4.62 3.02
N LYS A 213 18.36 -5.70 2.81
CA LYS A 213 18.87 -6.53 3.92
C LYS A 213 19.62 -5.71 4.98
N GLY A 214 20.49 -4.78 4.57
CA GLY A 214 21.21 -3.91 5.51
C GLY A 214 20.28 -3.02 6.34
N CYS A 215 19.24 -2.43 5.73
CA CYS A 215 18.23 -1.66 6.44
C CYS A 215 17.41 -2.54 7.38
N PHE A 216 17.04 -3.74 6.94
CA PHE A 216 16.31 -4.71 7.76
C PHE A 216 17.09 -5.11 9.01
N ASP A 217 18.37 -5.47 8.84
CA ASP A 217 19.24 -5.82 9.95
C ASP A 217 19.46 -4.61 10.89
N ALA A 218 19.54 -3.39 10.35
CA ALA A 218 19.66 -2.16 11.13
C ALA A 218 18.40 -1.82 11.92
N GLU A 219 17.21 -1.98 11.35
CA GLU A 219 15.93 -1.82 12.05
C GLU A 219 15.79 -2.85 13.16
N ALA A 220 16.11 -4.12 12.89
CA ALA A 220 16.10 -5.17 13.90
C ALA A 220 17.02 -4.85 15.08
N ALA A 221 18.24 -4.37 14.79
CA ALA A 221 19.18 -3.95 15.82
C ALA A 221 18.68 -2.73 16.62
N TRP A 222 17.99 -1.79 15.97
CA TRP A 222 17.38 -0.63 16.64
C TRP A 222 16.22 -1.05 17.54
N LEU A 223 15.31 -1.90 17.05
CA LEU A 223 14.22 -2.48 17.83
C LEU A 223 14.74 -3.22 19.06
N GLN A 224 15.80 -4.02 18.90
CA GLN A 224 16.41 -4.72 20.04
C GLN A 224 16.95 -3.75 21.10
N ARG A 225 17.63 -2.66 20.68
CA ARG A 225 18.11 -1.64 21.62
C ARG A 225 16.98 -0.94 22.37
N ILE A 226 15.88 -0.63 21.67
CA ILE A 226 14.69 -0.07 22.31
C ILE A 226 14.11 -1.07 23.30
N ASP A 227 13.93 -2.31 22.88
CA ASP A 227 13.37 -3.35 23.74
C ASP A 227 14.22 -3.53 25.01
N ASP A 228 15.54 -3.62 24.87
CA ASP A 228 16.49 -3.74 25.98
C ASP A 228 16.45 -2.54 26.94
N SER A 229 16.11 -1.35 26.44
CA SER A 229 16.01 -0.12 27.25
C SER A 229 14.74 -0.03 28.10
N ILE A 230 13.73 -0.85 27.83
CA ILE A 230 12.44 -0.79 28.53
C ILE A 230 12.59 -1.46 29.91
N PRO A 231 12.36 -0.73 31.02
CA PRO A 231 12.42 -1.34 32.33
C PRO A 231 11.29 -2.35 32.50
N VAL A 232 11.55 -3.46 33.20
CA VAL A 232 10.49 -4.37 33.63
C VAL A 232 9.79 -3.75 34.84
N LEU A 233 8.47 -3.53 34.74
CA LEU A 233 7.67 -2.98 35.82
C LEU A 233 6.77 -4.06 36.43
N ASP A 234 6.60 -4.04 37.75
CA ASP A 234 5.68 -4.96 38.41
C ASP A 234 4.23 -4.47 38.27
N ALA A 235 3.31 -5.41 37.99
CA ALA A 235 1.88 -5.15 38.04
C ALA A 235 1.15 -6.31 38.72
N ARG A 236 0.22 -6.00 39.63
CA ARG A 236 -0.46 -7.00 40.45
C ARG A 236 -1.88 -7.29 39.95
N LYS A 237 -2.27 -8.57 39.94
CA LYS A 237 -3.64 -9.00 39.64
C LYS A 237 -4.63 -8.51 40.69
N ASN A 238 -5.76 -7.99 40.24
CA ASN A 238 -6.92 -7.69 41.09
C ASN A 238 -7.74 -8.96 41.40
N LYS A 239 -8.83 -8.81 42.16
CA LYS A 239 -9.74 -9.93 42.52
C LYS A 239 -10.31 -10.68 41.31
N GLY A 240 -10.45 -10.01 40.17
CA GLY A 240 -10.95 -10.59 38.92
C GLY A 240 -9.86 -11.11 37.98
N GLY A 241 -8.59 -11.14 38.40
CA GLY A 241 -7.47 -11.60 37.56
C GLY A 241 -6.95 -10.58 36.54
N PHE A 242 -7.48 -9.36 36.52
CA PHE A 242 -7.00 -8.29 35.65
C PHE A 242 -5.82 -7.54 36.26
N ILE A 243 -4.93 -7.03 35.42
CA ILE A 243 -3.88 -6.10 35.81
C ILE A 243 -4.10 -4.73 35.17
N GLN A 244 -3.50 -3.70 35.75
CA GLN A 244 -3.43 -2.37 35.17
C GLN A 244 -1.99 -2.11 34.74
N CYS A 245 -1.78 -1.75 33.47
CA CYS A 245 -0.46 -1.42 32.94
C CYS A 245 0.11 -0.22 33.73
N PRO A 246 1.30 -0.34 34.35
CA PRO A 246 1.89 0.74 35.14
C PRO A 246 2.34 1.93 34.28
N ASN A 247 2.57 1.71 32.97
CA ASN A 247 2.97 2.77 32.04
C ASN A 247 1.76 3.55 31.50
N CYS A 248 0.76 2.86 30.94
CA CYS A 248 -0.33 3.52 30.21
C CYS A 248 -1.69 3.46 30.91
N GLY A 249 -1.78 2.81 32.08
CA GLY A 249 -3.02 2.73 32.87
C GLY A 249 -4.13 1.84 32.32
N ASN A 250 -3.94 1.21 31.15
CA ASN A 250 -4.94 0.30 30.58
C ASN A 250 -5.07 -0.98 31.41
N ARG A 251 -6.31 -1.45 31.56
CA ARG A 251 -6.62 -2.68 32.29
C ARG A 251 -6.79 -3.82 31.30
N PHE A 252 -6.17 -4.95 31.58
CA PHE A 252 -6.21 -6.12 30.70
C PHE A 252 -6.05 -7.42 31.49
N SER A 253 -6.41 -8.53 30.86
CA SER A 253 -6.15 -9.87 31.39
C SER A 253 -4.77 -10.35 30.90
N PRO A 254 -3.86 -10.81 31.76
CA PRO A 254 -2.60 -11.43 31.31
C PRO A 254 -2.78 -12.69 30.46
N ALA A 255 -3.99 -13.29 30.46
CA ALA A 255 -4.31 -14.43 29.60
C ALA A 255 -4.80 -14.03 28.19
N ASP A 256 -5.05 -12.74 27.97
CA ASP A 256 -5.47 -12.23 26.66
C ASP A 256 -4.23 -11.93 25.80
N LEU A 257 -3.96 -12.80 24.82
CA LEU A 257 -2.84 -12.67 23.89
C LEU A 257 -2.95 -11.46 22.96
N PHE A 258 -4.12 -10.81 22.86
CA PHE A 258 -4.22 -9.54 22.13
C PHE A 258 -3.73 -8.35 22.97
N SER A 259 -3.74 -8.48 24.29
CA SER A 259 -3.35 -7.43 25.22
C SER A 259 -1.97 -7.67 25.85
N PHE A 260 -1.54 -8.92 25.95
CA PHE A 260 -0.31 -9.31 26.64
C PHE A 260 0.37 -10.52 26.00
N VAL A 261 1.60 -10.34 25.52
CA VAL A 261 2.40 -11.38 24.86
C VAL A 261 3.83 -11.31 25.37
N ASP A 262 4.41 -12.46 25.71
CA ASP A 262 5.82 -12.61 26.10
C ASP A 262 6.30 -11.61 27.17
N GLY A 263 5.44 -11.36 28.18
CA GLY A 263 5.78 -10.44 29.27
C GLY A 263 5.59 -8.96 28.91
N MET A 264 4.98 -8.62 27.77
CA MET A 264 4.80 -7.25 27.30
C MET A 264 3.35 -6.88 27.03
N HIS A 265 2.97 -5.66 27.42
CA HIS A 265 1.67 -5.09 27.08
C HIS A 265 1.64 -4.61 25.62
N THR A 266 0.84 -5.26 24.78
CA THR A 266 0.82 -5.09 23.32
C THR A 266 0.49 -3.67 22.87
N ARG A 267 -0.29 -2.92 23.66
CA ARG A 267 -0.67 -1.54 23.29
C ARG A 267 0.41 -0.49 23.53
N CYS A 268 1.33 -0.70 24.48
CA CYS A 268 2.35 0.33 24.79
C CYS A 268 3.79 -0.20 24.86
N GLY A 269 4.00 -1.49 24.58
CA GLY A 269 5.31 -2.14 24.63
C GLY A 269 5.93 -2.27 26.03
N GLN A 270 5.20 -1.94 27.11
CA GLN A 270 5.74 -2.02 28.47
C GLN A 270 5.98 -3.48 28.88
N LYS A 271 7.22 -3.80 29.27
CA LYS A 271 7.58 -5.07 29.92
C LYS A 271 6.98 -5.11 31.33
N ILE A 272 6.22 -6.15 31.64
CA ILE A 272 5.51 -6.29 32.89
C ILE A 272 5.81 -7.64 33.52
N ASN A 273 6.29 -7.60 34.76
CA ASN A 273 6.31 -8.75 35.63
C ASN A 273 4.97 -8.85 36.37
N VAL A 274 4.20 -9.89 36.05
CA VAL A 274 2.85 -10.07 36.59
C VAL A 274 2.93 -10.73 37.95
N LEU A 275 2.65 -9.96 39.00
CA LEU A 275 2.63 -10.44 40.37
C LEU A 275 1.26 -11.02 40.71
N GLU A 276 1.27 -12.18 41.35
CA GLU A 276 0.07 -12.73 41.97
C GLU A 276 -0.41 -11.83 43.12
N ARG A 277 -1.70 -11.94 43.42
CA ARG A 277 -2.29 -11.24 44.55
C ARG A 277 -1.73 -11.82 45.84
N GLU A 278 -1.31 -10.98 46.77
CA GLU A 278 -1.05 -11.41 48.16
C GLU A 278 -2.34 -11.95 48.76
N ALA A 279 -2.26 -13.12 49.39
CA ALA A 279 -3.38 -13.64 50.16
C ALA A 279 -3.72 -12.60 51.24
N GLU A 280 -4.98 -12.11 51.27
CA GLU A 280 -5.48 -11.31 52.38
C GLU A 280 -5.36 -12.19 53.64
N GLN A 281 -4.39 -11.88 54.50
CA GLN A 281 -4.25 -12.45 55.83
C GLN A 281 -5.28 -11.81 56.78
#